data_AF-A0A392TS87-F1
#
_entry.id   AF-A0A392TS87-F1
#
_cell.length_a   1.000
_cell.length_b   1.000
_cell.length_c   1.000
_cell.angle_alpha   90.00
_cell.angle_beta   90.00
_cell.angle_gamma   90.00
#
_symmetry.space_group_name_H-M   'P 1'
#
loop_
_entity.id
_entity.type
_entity.pdbx_description
1 polymer ?
#
loop_
_entity_poly.entity_id
_entity_poly.type
_entity_poly.pdbx_seq_one_letter_code
_entity_poly.pdbx_strand_id
1 'polypeptide(L)' 'MSVVIPRNTAIPVKMTKKYVTRQDNQREVTFTVFEGERARADDNNKLDSFILSCRPDAPRGAPL' A
#
# COMPACT_ATOMS: atom_id res chain seq x y z
N MET A 1 -3.40 3.52 -7.81
CA MET A 1 -3.69 2.14 -7.38
C MET A 1 -2.42 1.31 -7.56
N SER A 2 -2.09 0.44 -6.61
CA SER A 2 -0.91 -0.44 -6.71
C SER A 2 -1.36 -1.88 -6.53
N VAL A 3 -1.37 -2.65 -7.62
CA VAL A 3 -1.67 -4.09 -7.54
C VAL A 3 -0.45 -4.78 -6.93
N VAL A 4 -0.67 -5.49 -5.82
CA VAL A 4 0.35 -6.30 -5.14
C VAL A 4 0.27 -7.74 -5.63
N ILE A 5 -0.93 -8.33 -5.69
CA ILE A 5 -1.18 -9.68 -6.21
C ILE A 5 -2.15 -9.56 -7.39
N PRO A 6 -1.75 -9.94 -8.61
CA PRO A 6 -2.65 -9.88 -9.77
C PRO A 6 -3.71 -10.98 -9.70
N ARG A 7 -4.84 -10.76 -10.39
CA ARG A 7 -5.89 -11.77 -10.54
C ARG A 7 -5.34 -13.05 -11.16
N ASN A 8 -5.90 -14.19 -10.77
CA ASN A 8 -5.52 -15.54 -11.23
C ASN A 8 -4.09 -15.98 -10.83
N THR A 9 -3.51 -15.38 -9.79
CA THR A 9 -2.26 -15.89 -9.20
C THR A 9 -2.52 -17.18 -8.42
N ALA A 10 -1.71 -18.22 -8.67
CA ALA A 10 -1.83 -19.49 -7.95
C ALA A 10 -1.47 -19.34 -6.46
N ILE A 11 -2.26 -19.94 -5.58
CA ILE A 11 -1.99 -19.97 -4.13
C ILE A 11 -1.26 -21.28 -3.75
N PRO A 12 -0.34 -21.24 -2.78
CA PRO A 12 0.04 -20.13 -1.91
C PRO A 12 1.04 -19.17 -2.58
N VAL A 13 0.85 -17.85 -2.39
CA VAL A 13 1.76 -16.82 -2.91
C VAL A 13 2.05 -15.76 -1.85
N LYS A 14 3.29 -15.25 -1.86
CA LYS A 14 3.71 -14.10 -1.06
C LYS A 14 4.38 -13.10 -2.00
N MET A 15 3.82 -11.89 -2.09
CA MET A 15 4.42 -10.79 -2.85
C MET A 15 4.80 -9.66 -1.91
N THR A 16 5.90 -9.00 -2.21
CA THR A 16 6.42 -7.88 -1.43
C THR A 16 6.70 -6.72 -2.36
N LYS A 17 6.21 -5.54 -2.02
CA LYS A 17 6.41 -4.31 -2.79
C LYS A 17 6.98 -3.25 -1.87
N LYS A 18 8.04 -2.59 -2.34
CA LYS A 18 8.67 -1.49 -1.61
C LYS A 18 7.83 -0.23 -1.80
N TYR A 19 7.55 0.47 -0.71
CA TYR A 19 6.88 1.76 -0.72
C TYR A 19 7.82 2.83 -0.17
N VAL A 20 7.51 4.08 -0.48
CA VAL A 20 8.29 5.24 -0.04
C VAL A 20 7.37 6.29 0.56
N THR A 21 7.91 7.13 1.44
CA THR A 21 7.21 8.29 1.99
C THR A 21 6.79 9.22 0.86
N ARG A 22 5.55 9.74 0.94
CA ARG A 22 5.02 10.68 -0.07
C ARG A 22 5.24 12.13 0.32
N GLN A 23 5.53 12.40 1.58
CA GLN A 23 5.73 13.73 2.15
C GLN A 23 6.97 13.75 3.03
N ASP A 24 7.59 14.92 3.15
CA ASP A 24 8.67 15.14 4.10
C ASP A 24 8.13 15.06 5.54
N ASN A 25 8.89 14.45 6.43
CA ASN A 25 8.54 14.26 7.84
C ASN A 25 7.20 13.55 8.05
N GLN A 26 6.84 12.66 7.13
CA GLN A 26 5.63 11.83 7.24
C GLN A 26 5.75 10.94 8.49
N ARG A 27 4.86 11.14 9.48
CA ARG A 27 4.86 10.38 10.74
C ARG A 27 4.17 9.02 10.62
N GLU A 28 3.11 8.96 9.83
CA GLU A 28 2.28 7.76 9.67
C GLU A 28 1.85 7.61 8.22
N VAL A 29 1.74 6.35 7.76
CA VAL A 29 1.20 5.99 6.45
C VAL A 29 0.04 5.05 6.67
N THR A 30 -1.13 5.43 6.17
CA THR A 30 -2.30 4.54 6.12
C THR A 30 -2.27 3.72 4.84
N PHE A 31 -2.23 2.40 4.97
CA PHE A 31 -2.40 1.46 3.89
C PHE A 31 -3.83 0.95 3.90
N THR A 32 -4.55 1.17 2.81
CA THR A 32 -5.89 0.61 2.61
C THR A 32 -5.80 -0.51 1.58
N VAL A 33 -6.23 -1.71 1.96
CA VAL A 33 -6.22 -2.92 1.15
C VAL A 33 -7.56 -3.06 0.46
N PHE A 34 -7.53 -3.22 -0.86
CA PHE A 34 -8.72 -3.39 -1.68
C PHE A 34 -8.61 -4.64 -2.56
N GLU A 35 -9.76 -5.24 -2.85
CA GLU A 35 -9.95 -6.34 -3.79
C GLU A 35 -10.81 -5.88 -4.97
N GLY A 36 -10.30 -6.04 -6.19
CA GLY A 36 -11.03 -5.78 -7.42
C GLY A 36 -10.13 -5.37 -8.59
N GLU A 37 -10.73 -5.18 -9.76
CA GLU A 37 -10.03 -4.91 -11.02
C GLU A 37 -10.26 -3.50 -11.57
N ARG A 38 -11.00 -2.66 -10.85
CA ARG A 38 -11.31 -1.30 -11.32
C ARG A 38 -10.13 -0.38 -11.11
N ALA A 39 -9.95 0.60 -12.00
CA ALA A 39 -8.79 1.49 -11.98
C ALA A 39 -8.70 2.41 -10.75
N ARG A 40 -9.83 2.74 -10.12
CA ARG A 40 -9.91 3.57 -8.92
C ARG A 40 -10.15 2.70 -7.69
N ALA A 41 -9.50 3.05 -6.58
CA ALA A 41 -9.61 2.30 -5.34
C ALA A 41 -11.03 2.34 -4.76
N ASP A 42 -11.71 3.48 -4.84
CA ASP A 42 -13.08 3.69 -4.34
C ASP A 42 -14.13 2.78 -5.01
N ASP A 43 -13.87 2.33 -6.23
CA ASP A 43 -14.80 1.45 -6.93
C ASP A 43 -14.58 -0.04 -6.60
N ASN A 44 -13.54 -0.38 -5.85
CA ASN A 44 -13.20 -1.76 -5.48
C ASN A 44 -13.66 -2.09 -4.05
N ASN A 45 -13.68 -3.38 -3.70
CA ASN A 45 -14.09 -3.83 -2.38
C ASN A 45 -12.98 -3.52 -1.35
N LYS A 46 -13.29 -2.78 -0.28
CA LYS A 46 -12.32 -2.52 0.80
C LYS A 46 -12.25 -3.76 1.70
N LEU A 47 -11.07 -4.36 1.79
CA LEU A 47 -10.83 -5.49 2.68
C LEU A 47 -10.43 -5.01 4.08
N ASP A 48 -9.43 -4.14 4.16
CA ASP A 48 -8.90 -3.68 5.44
C ASP A 48 -8.13 -2.36 5.31
N SER A 49 -7.77 -1.75 6.43
CA SER A 49 -6.85 -0.63 6.49
C SER A 49 -6.00 -0.68 7.75
N PHE A 50 -4.69 -0.55 7.59
CA PHE A 50 -3.73 -0.50 8.69
C PHE A 50 -2.83 0.73 8.58
N ILE A 51 -2.29 1.15 9.72
CA ILE A 51 -1.40 2.30 9.81
C ILE A 51 0.00 1.79 10.10
N LEU A 52 0.97 2.28 9.35
CA LEU A 52 2.38 2.01 9.58
C LEU A 52 3.06 3.30 10.04
N SER A 53 3.62 3.24 11.25
CA SER A 53 4.38 4.33 11.83
C SER A 53 5.72 4.47 11.09
N CYS A 54 6.03 5.68 10.67
CA CYS A 54 7.25 5.99 9.93
C CYS A 54 8.34 6.49 10.87
N ARG A 55 9.59 6.46 10.40
CA ARG A 55 10.71 7.03 11.15
C ARG A 55 10.54 8.56 11.24
N PRO A 56 10.75 9.17 12.42
CA PRO A 56 10.73 10.63 12.55
C PRO A 56 11.75 11.26 11.59
N ASP A 57 11.32 12.33 10.92
CA ASP A 57 12.10 13.16 9.99
C ASP A 57 12.59 12.50 8.70
N ALA A 58 11.90 11.45 8.24
CA ALA A 58 12.17 10.87 6.93
C ALA A 58 11.85 11.87 5.80
N PRO A 59 12.81 12.21 4.91
CA PRO A 59 12.53 13.05 3.75
C PRO A 59 11.59 12.33 2.79
N ARG A 60 10.93 13.08 1.91
CA ARG A 60 10.08 12.53 0.85
C ARG A 60 10.89 11.58 -0.03
N GLY A 61 10.37 10.38 -0.25
CA GLY A 61 11.03 9.34 -1.03
C GLY A 61 11.92 8.39 -0.22
N ALA A 62 12.01 8.58 1.10
CA ALA A 62 12.64 7.61 1.98
C ALA A 62 11.85 6.28 1.98
N PRO A 63 12.52 5.12 2.08
CA PRO A 63 11.86 3.82 2.12
C PRO A 63 11.02 3.67 3.40
N LEU A 64 9.83 3.07 3.23
CA LEU A 64 8.93 2.62 4.30
C LEU A 64 9.20 1.16 4.68
#